data_AF-A0A0W0WHP1-F1
#
_entry.id   AF-A0A0W0WHP1-F1
#
_cell.length_a   1.000
_cell.length_b   1.000
_cell.length_c   1.000
_cell.angle_alpha   90.00
_cell.angle_beta   90.00
_cell.angle_gamma   90.00
#
_symmetry.space_group_name_H-M   'P 1'
#
loop_
_entity.id
_entity.type
_entity.pdbx_description
1 polymer ?
#
loop_
_entity_poly.entity_id
_entity_poly.type
_entity_poly.pdbx_seq_one_letter_code
_entity_poly.pdbx_strand_id
1 'polypeptide(L)'
;MEVNIQNLIDDARCYEAVRDLRWPEKTSCPHCVSEDVIRRGKDDTEQYKQRYECKDCCKRFDDLTNTVFSGHHRPLKTWVLFLYFLGLNLSTEQIAKELCLNKDDAH
;
A
#
# COMPACT_ATOMS: atom_id res chain seq x y z
N MET A 1 -11.84 5.00 27.58
CA MET A 1 -11.28 3.88 26.80
C MET A 1 -11.21 4.38 25.37
N GLU A 2 -10.04 4.79 24.93
CA GLU A 2 -9.85 5.21 23.53
C GLU A 2 -9.49 3.98 22.71
N VAL A 3 -10.25 3.74 21.65
CA VAL A 3 -10.00 2.62 20.73
C VAL A 3 -9.02 3.12 19.67
N ASN A 4 -7.82 2.52 19.61
CA ASN A 4 -6.89 2.82 18.52
C ASN A 4 -7.27 2.02 17.28
N ILE A 5 -7.86 2.69 16.29
CA ILE A 5 -8.33 2.08 15.06
C ILE A 5 -7.22 1.40 14.25
N GLN A 6 -5.97 1.87 14.33
CA GLN A 6 -4.85 1.27 13.61
C GLN A 6 -4.55 -0.17 14.07
N ASN A 7 -4.90 -0.51 15.31
CA ASN A 7 -4.75 -1.87 15.84
C ASN A 7 -5.88 -2.82 15.42
N LEU A 8 -6.97 -2.28 14.87
CA LEU A 8 -8.11 -3.06 14.38
C LEU A 8 -8.02 -3.36 12.88
N ILE A 9 -7.19 -2.61 12.15
CA ILE A 9 -6.96 -2.83 10.73
C ILE A 9 -5.85 -3.85 10.52
N ASP A 10 -6.18 -4.89 9.76
CA ASP A 10 -5.27 -5.97 9.39
C ASP A 10 -4.42 -5.57 8.17
N ASP A 11 -3.11 -5.51 8.36
CA ASP A 11 -2.15 -5.18 7.30
C ASP A 11 -2.24 -6.16 6.12
N ALA A 12 -2.46 -7.45 6.37
CA ALA A 12 -2.59 -8.46 5.32
C ALA A 12 -3.78 -8.14 4.40
N ARG A 13 -4.91 -7.77 5.00
CA ARG A 13 -6.14 -7.40 4.29
C ARG A 13 -5.98 -6.11 3.49
N CYS A 14 -5.21 -5.14 3.99
CA CYS A 14 -4.89 -3.94 3.22
C CYS A 14 -4.13 -4.28 1.93
N TYR A 15 -3.10 -5.14 2.01
CA TYR A 15 -2.36 -5.55 0.82
C TYR A 15 -3.20 -6.41 -0.13
N GLU A 16 -4.07 -7.30 0.38
CA GLU A 16 -5.03 -8.04 -0.44
C GLU A 16 -5.97 -7.11 -1.20
N ALA A 17 -6.59 -6.14 -0.52
CA ALA A 17 -7.48 -5.18 -1.15
C ALA A 17 -6.80 -4.37 -2.26
N VAL A 18 -5.54 -3.93 -2.04
CA VAL A 18 -4.76 -3.24 -3.08
C VAL A 18 -4.52 -4.14 -4.29
N ARG A 19 -4.19 -5.42 -4.09
CA ARG A 19 -3.98 -6.37 -5.20
C ARG A 19 -5.26 -6.62 -5.97
N ASP A 20 -6.37 -6.83 -5.28
CA ASP A 20 -7.66 -7.12 -5.92
C ASP A 20 -8.14 -5.94 -6.78
N LEU A 21 -7.96 -4.71 -6.29
CA LEU A 21 -8.27 -3.50 -7.05
C LEU A 21 -7.36 -3.31 -8.25
N ARG A 22 -6.07 -3.65 -8.11
CA ARG A 22 -5.05 -3.38 -9.12
C ARG A 22 -4.99 -4.45 -10.21
N TRP A 23 -5.18 -5.70 -9.83
CA TRP A 23 -5.03 -6.89 -10.66
C TRP A 23 -6.19 -7.86 -10.42
N PRO A 24 -7.41 -7.49 -10.86
CA PRO A 24 -8.61 -8.29 -10.61
C PRO A 24 -8.54 -9.69 -11.24
N GLU A 25 -7.79 -9.84 -12.32
CA GLU A 25 -7.61 -11.13 -13.02
C GLU A 25 -6.19 -11.67 -12.86
N LYS A 26 -5.19 -10.89 -13.29
CA LYS A 26 -3.80 -11.32 -13.31
C LYS A 26 -2.84 -10.18 -13.06
N THR A 27 -1.76 -10.49 -12.36
CA THR A 27 -0.68 -9.53 -12.08
C THR A 27 -0.03 -9.09 -13.39
N SER A 28 0.00 -7.77 -13.62
CA SER A 28 0.63 -7.14 -14.78
C SER A 28 1.70 -6.14 -14.33
N CYS A 29 2.81 -6.10 -15.07
CA CYS A 29 3.93 -5.22 -14.80
C CYS A 29 3.54 -3.74 -14.97
N PRO A 30 3.73 -2.89 -13.96
CA PRO A 30 3.36 -1.47 -14.06
C PRO A 30 4.26 -0.64 -14.99
N HIS A 31 5.33 -1.22 -15.53
CA HIS A 31 6.27 -0.52 -16.41
C HIS A 31 6.04 -0.81 -17.89
N CYS A 32 5.57 -2.02 -18.23
CA CYS A 32 5.40 -2.45 -19.63
C CYS A 32 4.10 -3.20 -19.90
N VAL A 33 3.23 -3.36 -18.89
CA VAL A 33 1.90 -4.02 -18.96
C VAL A 33 1.95 -5.54 -19.22
N SER A 34 3.15 -6.12 -19.38
CA SER A 34 3.32 -7.57 -19.52
C SER A 34 2.76 -8.34 -18.31
N GLU A 35 2.16 -9.48 -18.59
CA GLU A 35 1.71 -10.44 -17.58
C GLU A 35 2.71 -11.57 -17.33
N ASP A 36 3.86 -11.58 -18.02
CA ASP A 36 4.96 -12.51 -17.75
C ASP A 36 5.74 -12.03 -16.51
N VAL A 37 5.12 -12.27 -15.35
CA VAL A 37 5.57 -11.79 -14.05
C VAL A 37 5.78 -12.98 -13.11
N ILE A 38 6.92 -12.98 -12.43
CA ILE A 38 7.20 -13.95 -11.36
C ILE A 38 7.14 -13.30 -9.98
N ARG A 39 6.75 -14.08 -8.97
CA ARG A 39 6.82 -13.69 -7.56
C ARG A 39 8.22 -13.93 -7.02
N ARG A 40 8.84 -12.92 -6.42
CA ARG A 40 10.19 -12.95 -5.84
C ARG A 40 10.17 -12.78 -4.32
N GLY A 41 9.37 -13.62 -3.65
CA GLY A 41 9.22 -13.56 -2.19
C GLY A 41 8.55 -12.26 -1.72
N LYS A 42 8.52 -12.05 -0.41
CA LYS A 42 7.91 -10.87 0.21
C LYS A 42 8.98 -9.91 0.71
N ASP A 43 8.61 -8.67 0.96
CA ASP A 43 9.49 -7.68 1.55
C ASP A 43 9.92 -8.08 2.97
N ASP A 44 11.12 -7.68 3.36
CA ASP A 44 11.75 -8.13 4.61
C ASP A 44 11.30 -7.28 5.81
N THR A 45 10.84 -6.04 5.59
CA THR A 45 10.27 -5.18 6.64
C THR A 45 8.75 -5.18 6.61
N GLU A 46 8.15 -5.33 5.43
CA GLU A 46 6.70 -5.37 5.21
C GLU A 46 6.27 -6.78 4.77
N GLN A 47 6.14 -7.71 5.73
CA GLN A 47 5.93 -9.14 5.44
C GLN A 47 4.70 -9.49 4.58
N TYR A 48 3.77 -8.56 4.39
CA TYR A 48 2.58 -8.75 3.55
C TYR A 48 2.74 -8.18 2.15
N LYS A 49 3.81 -7.42 1.89
CA LYS A 49 4.14 -6.83 0.61
C LYS A 49 4.86 -7.84 -0.28
N GLN A 50 4.32 -8.11 -1.45
CA GLN A 50 4.84 -9.05 -2.43
C GLN A 50 5.82 -8.32 -3.37
N ARG A 51 7.00 -8.92 -3.57
CA ARG A 51 7.97 -8.49 -4.58
C ARG A 51 7.76 -9.28 -5.87
N TYR A 52 7.89 -8.63 -7.00
CA TYR A 52 7.71 -9.18 -8.34
C TYR A 52 8.88 -8.83 -9.26
N GLU A 53 9.05 -9.62 -10.30
CA GLU A 53 9.93 -9.29 -11.44
C GLU A 53 9.22 -9.61 -12.75
N CYS A 54 9.27 -8.65 -13.67
CA CYS A 54 8.77 -8.82 -15.03
C CYS A 54 9.86 -9.49 -15.90
N LYS A 55 9.49 -10.51 -16.67
CA LYS A 55 10.39 -11.21 -17.57
C LYS A 55 10.63 -10.46 -18.87
N ASP A 56 9.66 -9.67 -19.34
CA ASP A 56 9.79 -8.93 -20.60
C ASP A 56 10.70 -7.70 -20.49
N CYS A 57 10.54 -6.90 -19.42
CA CYS A 57 11.33 -5.67 -19.23
C CYS A 57 12.41 -5.79 -18.16
N CYS A 58 12.54 -6.95 -17.50
CA CYS A 58 13.51 -7.24 -16.43
C CYS A 58 13.43 -6.30 -15.20
N LYS A 59 12.39 -5.46 -15.10
CA LYS A 59 12.21 -4.55 -13.96
C LYS A 59 11.53 -5.26 -12.80
N ARG A 60 11.93 -4.88 -11.59
CA ARG A 60 11.29 -5.30 -10.34
C ARG A 60 10.25 -4.28 -9.92
N PHE A 61 9.20 -4.78 -9.29
CA PHE A 61 8.13 -3.97 -8.73
C PHE A 61 7.49 -4.70 -7.55
N ASP A 62 6.64 -4.01 -6.81
CA ASP A 62 5.87 -4.54 -5.69
C ASP A 62 4.40 -4.12 -5.82
N ASP A 63 3.59 -4.51 -4.83
CA ASP A 63 2.15 -4.17 -4.77
C ASP A 63 1.87 -2.67 -4.83
N LEU A 64 2.82 -1.83 -4.42
CA LEU A 64 2.64 -0.38 -4.26
C LEU A 64 3.35 0.45 -5.34
N THR A 65 4.21 -0.17 -6.16
CA THR A 65 4.96 0.51 -7.21
C THR A 65 4.02 1.25 -8.16
N ASN A 66 4.30 2.53 -8.44
CA ASN A 66 3.44 3.43 -9.24
C ASN A 66 2.03 3.64 -8.68
N THR A 67 1.83 3.47 -7.37
CA THR A 67 0.60 3.87 -6.67
C THR A 67 0.88 5.07 -5.77
N VAL A 68 -0.17 5.72 -5.27
CA VAL A 68 -0.07 6.78 -4.26
C VAL A 68 0.55 6.31 -2.94
N PHE A 69 0.68 5.00 -2.72
CA PHE A 69 1.30 4.42 -1.53
C PHE A 69 2.80 4.15 -1.72
N SER A 70 3.35 4.39 -2.91
CA SER A 70 4.74 4.10 -3.23
C SER A 70 5.69 5.01 -2.46
N GLY A 71 6.75 4.45 -1.89
CA GLY A 71 7.85 5.22 -1.28
C GLY A 71 7.61 5.67 0.16
N HIS A 72 6.39 5.58 0.67
CA HIS A 72 6.11 6.00 2.05
C HIS A 72 6.72 5.07 3.11
N HIS A 73 7.19 5.68 4.19
CA HIS A 73 7.80 4.98 5.33
C HIS A 73 6.80 4.39 6.33
N ARG A 74 5.53 4.82 6.28
CA ARG A 74 4.48 4.32 7.17
C ARG A 74 3.79 3.09 6.59
N PRO A 75 3.33 2.15 7.45
CA PRO A 75 2.60 0.96 7.01
C PRO A 75 1.40 1.31 6.14
N LEU A 76 1.10 0.44 5.17
CA LEU A 76 0.00 0.65 4.22
C LEU A 76 -1.34 0.97 4.90
N LYS A 77 -1.66 0.30 6.02
CA LYS A 77 -2.91 0.54 6.77
C LYS A 77 -3.09 2.00 7.21
N THR A 78 -2.00 2.70 7.51
CA THR A 78 -2.05 4.11 7.92
C THR A 78 -2.58 4.97 6.77
N TRP A 79 -2.11 4.72 5.54
CA TRP A 79 -2.58 5.43 4.36
C TRP A 79 -4.00 5.02 3.92
N VAL A 80 -4.35 3.75 4.08
CA VAL A 80 -5.73 3.28 3.86
C VAL A 80 -6.69 4.03 4.78
N LEU A 81 -6.37 4.13 6.08
CA LEU A 81 -7.16 4.90 7.04
C LEU A 81 -7.17 6.40 6.72
N PHE A 82 -6.03 6.97 6.30
CA PHE A 82 -5.95 8.37 5.88
C PHE A 82 -6.93 8.66 4.74
N LEU A 83 -6.92 7.85 3.68
CA LEU A 83 -7.85 7.99 2.55
C LEU A 83 -9.30 7.76 2.95
N TYR A 84 -9.56 6.79 3.83
CA TYR A 84 -10.90 6.55 4.36
C TYR A 84 -11.44 7.79 5.10
N PHE A 85 -10.64 8.39 5.98
CA PHE A 85 -11.03 9.60 6.71
C PHE A 85 -11.16 10.84 5.82
N LEU A 86 -10.31 10.96 4.79
CA LEU A 86 -10.50 11.99 3.76
C LEU A 86 -11.85 11.82 3.05
N GLY A 87 -12.25 10.59 2.71
CA GLY A 87 -13.55 10.30 2.12
C GLY A 87 -14.74 10.60 3.03
N LEU A 88 -14.51 10.62 4.35
CA LEU A 88 -15.47 11.07 5.37
C LEU A 88 -15.42 12.60 5.63
N ASN A 89 -14.62 13.34 4.86
CA ASN A 89 -14.46 14.80 4.94
C ASN A 89 -13.89 15.31 6.27
N LEU A 90 -13.04 14.52 6.95
CA LEU A 90 -12.25 15.04 8.08
C LEU A 90 -11.16 15.98 7.57
N SER A 91 -10.77 16.98 8.39
CA SER A 91 -9.65 17.84 8.03
C SER A 91 -8.33 17.07 8.08
N THR A 92 -7.38 17.43 7.23
CA THR A 92 -6.04 16.81 7.23
C THR A 92 -5.34 16.93 8.59
N GLU A 93 -5.59 18.02 9.33
CA GLU A 93 -5.09 18.23 10.69
C GLU A 93 -5.68 17.22 11.69
N GLN A 94 -6.99 16.96 11.62
CA GLN A 94 -7.65 15.95 12.45
C GLN A 94 -7.13 14.56 12.15
N ILE A 95 -7.02 14.22 10.86
CA ILE A 95 -6.50 12.91 10.41
C ILE A 95 -5.05 12.72 10.88
N ALA A 96 -4.20 13.73 10.74
CA ALA A 96 -2.82 13.66 11.18
C ALA A 96 -2.71 13.43 12.69
N LYS A 97 -3.57 14.08 13.48
CA LYS A 97 -3.64 13.86 14.93
C LYS A 97 -4.06 12.43 15.27
N GLU A 98 -5.13 11.92 14.64
CA GLU A 98 -5.68 10.59 14.89
C GLU A 98 -4.68 9.47 14.50
N LEU A 99 -3.98 9.67 13.38
CA LEU A 99 -3.02 8.70 12.86
C LEU A 99 -1.59 8.90 13.35
N CYS A 100 -1.35 9.93 14.17
CA CYS A 100 -0.03 10.34 14.64
C CYS A 100 0.97 10.56 13.48
N LEU A 101 0.51 11.24 12.43
CA LEU A 101 1.31 11.58 11.25
C LEU A 101 2.00 12.94 11.42
N ASN A 102 3.24 13.01 10.97
CA ASN A 102 4.06 14.21 10.86
C ASN A 102 4.22 14.62 9.40
N LYS A 103 4.68 15.85 9.17
CA LYS A 103 4.91 16.38 7.80
C LYS A 103 5.87 15.51 6.99
N ASP A 104 6.88 14.96 7.65
CA ASP A 104 7.92 14.13 7.03
C ASP A 104 7.40 12.74 6.63
N ASP A 105 6.23 12.32 7.10
CA ASP A 105 5.65 11.03 6.73
C ASP A 105 5.04 11.04 5.32
N ALA A 106 4.69 12.22 4.81
CA ALA A 106 4.04 12.39 3.51
C ALA A 106 5.03 12.52 2.33
N HIS A 107 6.33 12.44 2.59
CA HIS A 107 7.40 12.58 1.60
C HIS A 107 7.98 11.24 1.14
#